data_AF-A0AAD5JVT0-F1
#
_entry.id   AF-A0AAD5JVT0-F1
#
_cell.length_a   1.000
_cell.length_b   1.000
_cell.length_c   1.000
_cell.angle_alpha   90.00
_cell.angle_beta   90.00
_cell.angle_gamma   90.00
#
_symmetry.space_group_name_H-M   'P 1'
#
loop_
_entity.id
_entity.type
_entity.pdbx_description
1 polymer ?
#
loop_
_entity_poly.entity_id
_entity_poly.type
_entity_poly.pdbx_seq_one_letter_code
_entity_poly.pdbx_strand_id
1 'polypeptide(L)'
;MLALLESKRFKNKLLTESNTSVQDPQNNPTLPKNTLLGYSDSAPYSSWGPEDAIPATLTEIEAQFQDIAKKFGFQADSARNMLDHLMIMLDSRSSRMKPQQALDTLHADYIGGEGANYRRWYFAAQMDLMD
;
A
#
# COMPACT_ATOMS: atom_id res chain seq x y z
N MET A 1 -56.02 -15.79 2.33
CA MET A 1 -55.15 -16.07 3.48
C MET A 1 -54.81 -17.55 3.47
N LEU A 2 -53.55 -17.90 3.75
CA LEU A 2 -52.94 -19.25 3.78
C LEU A 2 -52.46 -19.82 2.44
N ALA A 3 -51.29 -19.36 2.01
CA ALA A 3 -50.33 -20.20 1.29
C ALA A 3 -48.94 -19.92 1.90
N LEU A 4 -48.67 -20.60 3.01
CA LEU A 4 -47.37 -20.63 3.66
C LEU A 4 -47.08 -22.11 3.88
N LEU A 5 -46.31 -22.71 2.98
CA LEU A 5 -45.29 -23.71 3.31
C LEU A 5 -44.54 -24.11 2.04
N GLU A 6 -43.21 -24.19 2.20
CA GLU A 6 -42.33 -25.06 1.44
C GLU A 6 -41.76 -24.52 0.10
N SER A 7 -40.74 -23.66 0.20
CA SER A 7 -39.71 -23.55 -0.84
C SER A 7 -38.35 -24.01 -0.30
N LYS A 8 -38.01 -25.26 -0.62
CA LYS A 8 -36.73 -25.96 -0.35
C LYS A 8 -35.57 -25.44 -1.22
N ARG A 9 -35.44 -24.12 -1.40
CA ARG A 9 -34.42 -23.52 -2.30
C ARG A 9 -33.24 -22.84 -1.61
N PHE A 10 -33.23 -22.74 -0.28
CA PHE A 10 -32.26 -21.89 0.43
C PHE A 10 -31.27 -22.57 1.40
N LYS A 11 -31.15 -23.90 1.41
CA LYS A 11 -30.20 -24.59 2.32
C LYS A 11 -29.04 -25.35 1.66
N ASN A 12 -28.95 -25.42 0.34
CA ASN A 12 -27.95 -26.28 -0.33
C ASN A 12 -26.71 -25.54 -0.88
N LYS A 13 -26.46 -24.28 -0.51
CA LYS A 13 -25.29 -23.52 -1.02
C LYS A 13 -24.17 -23.27 0.01
N LEU A 14 -24.22 -23.94 1.17
CA LEU A 14 -23.27 -23.70 2.27
C LEU A 14 -22.45 -24.92 2.70
N LEU A 15 -22.55 -26.05 2.00
CA LEU A 15 -21.81 -27.27 2.34
C LEU A 15 -21.46 -28.06 1.07
N THR A 16 -20.48 -27.59 0.29
CA THR A 16 -19.83 -28.42 -0.75
C THR A 16 -18.37 -27.97 -0.87
N GLU A 17 -17.53 -28.73 -0.15
CA GLU A 17 -16.20 -29.19 -0.57
C GLU A 17 -14.99 -28.26 -0.39
N SER A 18 -14.42 -28.38 0.82
CA SER A 18 -12.98 -28.36 1.07
C SER A 18 -12.29 -29.61 0.49
N ASN A 19 -11.06 -29.41 -0.02
CA ASN A 19 -10.01 -30.39 -0.37
C ASN A 19 -9.97 -30.91 -1.82
N THR A 20 -9.19 -30.22 -2.67
CA THR A 20 -8.33 -30.88 -3.66
C THR A 20 -6.94 -30.24 -3.64
N SER A 21 -6.02 -30.94 -2.97
CA SER A 21 -4.57 -30.80 -3.13
C SER A 21 -4.18 -31.54 -4.40
N VAL A 22 -3.61 -30.85 -5.39
CA VAL A 22 -2.86 -31.48 -6.48
C VAL A 22 -1.56 -30.70 -6.66
N GLN A 23 -0.47 -31.28 -6.18
CA GLN A 23 0.90 -30.95 -6.57
C GLN A 23 1.18 -31.62 -7.92
N ASP A 24 1.67 -30.84 -8.88
CA ASP A 24 2.72 -31.23 -9.84
C ASP A 24 3.14 -30.00 -10.67
N PRO A 25 4.33 -29.41 -10.46
CA PRO A 25 4.95 -28.54 -11.45
C PRO A 25 5.89 -29.36 -12.34
N GLN A 26 5.44 -29.59 -13.58
CA GLN A 26 6.28 -30.03 -14.69
C GLN A 26 7.47 -29.09 -14.86
N ASN A 27 8.67 -29.68 -14.76
CA ASN A 27 9.97 -29.04 -14.87
C ASN A 27 10.24 -28.67 -16.34
N ASN A 28 10.08 -27.40 -16.71
CA ASN A 28 10.35 -26.90 -18.06
C ASN A 28 11.41 -25.78 -18.00
N PRO A 29 12.67 -26.00 -18.45
CA PRO A 29 13.80 -25.14 -18.06
C PRO A 29 14.06 -23.92 -18.97
N THR A 30 13.06 -23.32 -19.63
CA THR A 30 13.31 -22.19 -20.56
C THR A 30 12.45 -20.94 -20.37
N LEU A 31 11.76 -20.77 -19.24
CA LEU A 31 11.16 -19.47 -18.91
C LEU A 31 12.13 -18.64 -18.06
N PRO A 32 12.40 -17.36 -18.42
CA PRO A 32 13.33 -16.53 -17.67
C PRO A 32 12.80 -16.38 -16.23
N LYS A 33 13.63 -16.82 -15.29
CA LYS A 33 13.46 -16.53 -13.87
C LYS A 33 13.53 -15.01 -13.70
N ASN A 34 12.44 -14.45 -13.18
CA ASN A 34 12.38 -13.24 -12.37
C ASN A 34 12.21 -11.88 -13.09
N THR A 35 10.96 -11.44 -13.30
CA THR A 35 10.62 -9.99 -13.37
C THR A 35 9.14 -9.71 -13.07
N LEU A 36 8.53 -10.35 -12.06
CA LEU A 36 7.18 -9.95 -11.65
C LEU A 36 6.91 -10.23 -10.16
N LEU A 37 7.79 -9.73 -9.30
CA LEU A 37 7.58 -9.81 -7.85
C LEU A 37 6.51 -8.81 -7.33
N GLY A 38 5.98 -7.93 -8.19
CA GLY A 38 5.03 -6.87 -7.81
C GLY A 38 3.54 -7.20 -7.93
N TYR A 39 3.15 -8.41 -8.38
CA TYR A 39 1.75 -8.73 -8.75
C TYR A 39 1.19 -10.02 -8.18
N SER A 40 1.87 -10.63 -7.21
CA SER A 40 1.23 -11.67 -6.40
C SER A 40 0.51 -11.01 -5.23
N ASP A 41 -0.65 -11.53 -4.81
CA ASP A 41 -1.33 -11.14 -3.55
C ASP A 41 -0.44 -11.30 -2.29
N SER A 42 0.78 -11.82 -2.45
CA SER A 42 1.81 -12.01 -1.43
C SER A 42 2.92 -10.95 -1.44
N ALA A 43 2.92 -10.00 -2.39
CA ALA A 43 3.94 -8.96 -2.45
C ALA A 43 3.64 -7.84 -1.44
N PRO A 44 4.63 -7.36 -0.66
CA PRO A 44 4.47 -6.15 0.14
C PRO A 44 4.25 -4.99 -0.83
N TYR A 45 3.10 -4.34 -0.75
CA TYR A 45 2.65 -3.23 -1.63
C TYR A 45 2.20 -3.63 -3.05
N SER A 46 1.24 -4.55 -3.16
CA SER A 46 0.71 -5.04 -4.45
C SER A 46 -0.07 -4.00 -5.27
N SER A 47 -0.55 -2.92 -4.65
CA SER A 47 -1.32 -1.86 -5.31
C SER A 47 -0.43 -0.70 -5.78
N TRP A 48 0.80 -0.60 -5.30
CA TRP A 48 1.83 0.28 -5.87
C TRP A 48 2.37 -0.35 -7.16
N GLY A 49 1.62 -0.14 -8.26
CA GLY A 49 1.67 -0.86 -9.54
C GLY A 49 2.99 -0.84 -10.34
N PRO A 50 2.96 -1.22 -11.64
CA PRO A 50 4.16 -1.62 -12.37
C PRO A 50 5.12 -0.45 -12.55
N GLU A 51 6.42 -0.74 -12.60
CA GLU A 51 7.49 0.27 -12.65
C GLU A 51 7.31 1.34 -13.75
N ASP A 52 6.66 1.00 -14.87
CA ASP A 52 6.40 1.92 -15.98
C ASP A 52 5.34 3.01 -15.69
N ALA A 53 4.53 2.85 -14.65
CA ALA A 53 3.40 3.74 -14.33
C ALA A 53 3.56 4.48 -12.99
N ILE A 54 4.66 4.26 -12.27
CA ILE A 54 4.91 4.87 -10.96
C ILE A 54 5.82 6.10 -11.09
N PRO A 55 5.54 7.16 -10.33
CA PRO A 55 6.36 8.38 -10.36
C PRO A 55 7.72 8.24 -9.65
N ALA A 56 7.82 7.28 -8.74
CA ALA A 56 9.02 6.98 -8.00
C ALA A 56 9.02 5.49 -7.65
N THR A 57 10.16 4.85 -7.87
CA THR A 57 10.40 3.45 -7.50
C THR A 57 10.64 3.32 -6.00
N LEU A 58 10.43 2.12 -5.45
CA LEU A 58 10.73 1.85 -4.04
C LEU A 58 12.20 2.17 -3.70
N THR A 59 13.13 1.82 -4.59
CA THR A 59 14.56 2.07 -4.40
C THR A 59 14.90 3.56 -4.36
N GLU A 60 14.25 4.38 -5.19
CA GLU A 60 14.44 5.83 -5.15
C GLU A 60 13.90 6.45 -3.86
N ILE A 61 12.73 6.01 -3.41
CA ILE A 61 12.15 6.46 -2.14
C ILE A 61 13.05 6.03 -0.98
N GLU A 62 13.52 4.79 -0.95
CA GLU A 62 14.43 4.29 0.08
C GLU A 62 15.75 5.10 0.11
N ALA A 63 16.35 5.37 -1.05
CA ALA A 63 17.56 6.18 -1.14
C ALA A 63 17.36 7.58 -0.54
N GLN A 64 16.22 8.22 -0.82
CA GLN A 64 15.88 9.52 -0.24
C GLN A 64 15.75 9.44 1.30
N PHE A 65 15.14 8.37 1.83
CA PHE A 65 15.04 8.15 3.28
C PHE A 65 16.41 7.94 3.93
N GLN A 66 17.30 7.17 3.30
CA GLN A 66 18.66 6.96 3.80
C GLN A 66 19.46 8.27 3.85
N ASP A 67 19.32 9.10 2.82
CA ASP A 67 19.97 10.42 2.77
C ASP A 67 19.47 11.36 3.87
N ILE A 68 18.16 11.40 4.09
CA ILE A 68 17.55 12.20 5.16
C ILE A 68 18.00 11.66 6.53
N ALA A 69 17.95 10.34 6.74
CA ALA A 69 18.39 9.72 7.98
C ALA A 69 19.85 10.05 8.30
N LYS A 70 20.73 10.00 7.30
CA LYS A 70 22.15 10.36 7.46
C LYS A 70 22.36 11.84 7.75
N LYS A 71 21.61 12.74 7.10
CA LYS A 71 21.73 14.20 7.28
C LYS A 71 21.27 14.64 8.66
N PHE A 72 20.18 14.08 9.17
CA PHE A 72 19.59 14.47 10.46
C PHE A 72 20.00 13.56 11.62
N GLY A 73 20.73 12.48 11.37
CA GLY A 73 21.21 11.56 12.40
C GLY A 73 20.11 10.66 12.97
N PHE A 74 19.09 10.32 12.19
CA PHE A 74 18.04 9.39 12.64
C PHE A 74 18.57 7.96 12.73
N GLN A 75 18.06 7.19 13.70
CA GLN A 75 18.34 5.76 13.81
C GLN A 75 17.83 5.02 12.55
N ALA A 76 18.62 4.06 12.05
CA ALA A 76 18.30 3.29 10.85
C ALA A 76 16.94 2.57 10.95
N ASP A 77 16.60 2.01 12.12
CA ASP A 77 15.32 1.32 12.32
C ASP A 77 14.14 2.31 12.32
N SER A 78 14.32 3.49 12.88
CA SER A 78 13.30 4.55 12.84
C SER A 78 13.04 5.00 11.40
N ALA A 79 14.10 5.19 10.61
CA ALA A 79 13.98 5.52 9.19
C ALA A 79 13.27 4.40 8.40
N ARG A 80 13.60 3.13 8.67
CA ARG A 80 12.94 1.98 8.05
C ARG A 80 11.46 1.89 8.40
N ASN A 81 11.08 2.14 9.66
CA ASN A 81 9.68 2.18 10.08
C ASN A 81 8.90 3.30 9.38
N MET A 82 9.51 4.47 9.20
CA MET A 82 8.88 5.58 8.50
C MET A 82 8.75 5.34 6.99
N LEU A 83 9.72 4.66 6.39
CA LEU A 83 9.65 4.20 5.00
C LEU A 83 8.48 3.23 4.80
N ASP A 84 8.38 2.20 5.65
CA ASP A 84 7.28 1.23 5.58
C ASP A 84 5.92 1.92 5.74
N HIS A 85 5.79 2.81 6.73
CA HIS A 85 4.58 3.60 6.92
C HIS A 85 4.21 4.43 5.68
N LEU A 86 5.20 5.05 5.01
CA LEU A 86 4.98 5.77 3.76
C LEU A 86 4.47 4.83 2.65
N MET A 87 5.11 3.67 2.50
CA MET A 87 4.75 2.70 1.46
C MET A 87 3.35 2.12 1.67
N ILE A 88 2.96 1.81 2.90
CA ILE A 88 1.58 1.37 3.23
C ILE A 88 0.55 2.45 2.84
N MET A 89 0.84 3.72 3.11
CA MET A 89 -0.06 4.82 2.76
C MET A 89 -0.18 5.03 1.25
N LEU A 90 0.91 4.87 0.51
CA LEU A 90 0.93 4.94 -0.94
C LEU A 90 0.16 3.78 -1.56
N ASP A 91 0.42 2.56 -1.09
CA ASP A 91 -0.28 1.34 -1.52
C ASP A 91 -1.79 1.44 -1.30
N SER A 92 -2.20 1.85 -0.10
CA SER A 92 -3.61 2.05 0.25
C SER A 92 -4.32 3.03 -0.68
N ARG A 93 -3.68 4.16 -1.04
CA ARG A 93 -4.24 5.14 -1.97
C ARG A 93 -4.22 4.64 -3.41
N SER A 94 -3.13 4.02 -3.85
CA SER A 94 -2.99 3.47 -5.20
C SER A 94 -3.96 2.34 -5.50
N SER A 95 -4.50 1.67 -4.47
CA SER A 95 -5.62 0.73 -4.65
C SER A 95 -6.92 1.39 -5.13
N ARG A 96 -7.06 2.72 -4.96
CA ARG A 96 -8.28 3.50 -5.26
C ARG A 96 -8.08 4.57 -6.33
N MET A 97 -6.85 5.01 -6.58
CA MET A 97 -6.51 6.07 -7.52
C MET A 97 -5.19 5.79 -8.23
N LYS A 98 -4.85 6.58 -9.26
CA LYS A 98 -3.57 6.40 -9.98
C LYS A 98 -2.37 6.68 -9.06
N PRO A 99 -1.23 5.98 -9.21
CA PRO A 99 -0.05 6.17 -8.35
C PRO A 99 0.44 7.61 -8.23
N GLN A 100 0.43 8.37 -9.34
CA GLN A 100 0.74 9.81 -9.32
C GLN A 100 -0.20 10.58 -8.37
N GLN A 101 -1.50 10.36 -8.50
CA GLN A 101 -2.50 11.03 -7.67
C GLN A 101 -2.41 10.59 -6.20
N ALA A 102 -2.04 9.34 -5.95
CA ALA A 102 -1.77 8.85 -4.60
C ALA A 102 -0.62 9.60 -3.94
N LEU A 103 0.46 9.88 -4.69
CA LEU A 103 1.58 10.69 -4.21
C LEU A 103 1.18 12.16 -4.00
N ASP A 104 0.46 12.77 -4.96
CA ASP A 104 0.05 14.17 -4.87
C ASP A 104 -0.89 14.42 -3.68
N THR A 105 -1.83 13.51 -3.43
CA THR A 105 -2.75 13.60 -2.29
C THR A 105 -2.02 13.42 -0.96
N LEU A 106 -1.06 12.50 -0.89
CA LEU A 106 -0.21 12.35 0.29
C LEU A 106 0.63 13.61 0.55
N HIS A 107 1.19 14.21 -0.51
CA HIS A 107 1.92 15.46 -0.42
C HIS A 107 1.04 16.60 0.11
N ALA A 108 -0.21 16.68 -0.34
CA ALA A 108 -1.17 17.63 0.20
C ALA A 108 -1.44 17.39 1.70
N ASP A 109 -1.58 16.15 2.14
CA ASP A 109 -1.84 15.84 3.56
C ASP A 109 -0.68 16.22 4.49
N TYR A 110 0.56 16.14 4.01
CA TYR A 110 1.74 16.47 4.83
C TYR A 110 2.19 17.92 4.71
N ILE A 111 2.14 18.51 3.51
CA ILE A 111 2.81 19.79 3.21
C ILE A 111 1.80 20.86 2.77
N GLY A 112 1.07 20.63 1.68
CA GLY A 112 0.41 21.71 0.92
C GLY A 112 -1.09 21.90 1.13
N GLY A 113 -1.79 20.93 1.70
CA GLY A 113 -3.23 20.94 1.88
C GLY A 113 -3.71 21.86 3.01
N GLU A 114 -5.00 22.19 3.02
CA GLU A 114 -5.63 23.01 4.06
C GLU A 114 -5.46 22.41 5.47
N GLY A 115 -5.56 21.08 5.57
CA GLY A 115 -5.33 20.31 6.80
C GLY A 115 -3.90 19.82 7.01
N ALA A 116 -2.92 20.32 6.25
CA ALA A 116 -1.58 19.75 6.22
C ALA A 116 -0.88 19.77 7.59
N ASN A 117 -0.14 18.70 7.88
CA ASN A 117 0.64 18.59 9.12
C ASN A 117 1.66 19.71 9.25
N TYR A 118 2.37 20.04 8.17
CA TYR A 118 3.35 21.13 8.16
C TYR A 118 2.70 22.48 8.46
N ARG A 119 1.55 22.77 7.85
CA ARG A 119 0.79 24.01 8.09
C ARG A 119 0.39 24.13 9.57
N ARG A 120 -0.14 23.05 10.15
CA ARG A 120 -0.51 23.00 11.58
C ARG A 120 0.68 23.21 12.50
N TRP A 121 1.80 22.54 12.22
CA TRP A 121 3.04 22.69 12.99
C TRP A 121 3.62 24.11 12.89
N TYR A 122 3.65 24.69 11.68
CA TYR A 122 4.14 26.05 11.46
C TYR A 122 3.36 27.09 12.26
N PHE A 123 2.03 27.02 12.25
CA PHE A 123 1.21 27.95 13.04
C PHE A 123 1.35 27.71 14.54
N ALA A 124 1.39 26.46 15.00
CA ALA A 124 1.58 26.15 16.42
C ALA A 124 2.93 26.67 16.94
N ALA A 125 4.01 26.49 16.18
CA ALA A 125 5.35 26.96 16.56
C ALA A 125 5.46 28.49 16.60
N GLN A 126 4.58 29.22 15.90
CA GLN A 126 4.54 30.68 15.92
C GLN A 126 3.68 31.26 17.04
N MET A 127 2.78 30.47 17.65
CA MET A 127 1.95 30.94 18.76
C MET A 127 2.76 31.16 20.05
N ASP A 128 3.82 30.36 20.27
CA ASP A 128 4.72 30.54 21.42
C ASP A 128 5.54 31.84 21.39
N LEU A 129 5.55 32.58 20.27
CA LEU A 129 6.20 33.91 20.17
C LEU A 129 5.26 35.08 20.51
N MET A 130 3.97 34.82 20.75
CA MET A 130 2.95 35.87 20.95
C MET A 130 2.44 36.00 22.40
N ASP A 131 2.95 35.19 23.33
CA ASP A 131 2.74 35.32 24.79
C ASP A 131 3.97 35.97 25.45
#